data_AF-A0A7H9BQC8-F1
#
_entry.id   AF-A0A7H9BQC8-F1
#
_cell.length_a   1.000
_cell.length_b   1.000
_cell.length_c   1.000
_cell.angle_alpha   90.00
_cell.angle_beta   90.00
_cell.angle_gamma   90.00
#
_symmetry.space_group_name_H-M   'P 1'
#
loop_
_entity.id
_entity.type
_entity.pdbx_description
1 polymer ?
#
loop_
_entity_poly.entity_id
_entity_poly.type
_entity_poly.pdbx_seq_one_letter_code
_entity_poly.pdbx_strand_id
1 'polypeptide(L)'
;MIRAIAILALSASPALANPAVEEVCRDVAAVVYRGVEDGRALSSFETGADWAVGYIPTRPQSEERKMMLSAYMAGYAQGLVGGDAFAAAADFFNTCISEGA
;
A
#
# COMPACT_ATOMS: atom_id res chain seq x y z
N MET A 1 2.66 -28.67 -41.50
CA MET A 1 3.32 -27.34 -41.48
C MET A 1 2.82 -26.61 -40.25
N ILE A 2 3.57 -26.65 -39.14
CA ILE A 2 3.17 -26.08 -37.85
C ILE A 2 3.79 -24.69 -37.75
N ARG A 3 2.97 -23.64 -37.83
CA ARG A 3 3.40 -22.27 -37.54
C ARG A 3 3.32 -22.07 -36.03
N ALA A 4 4.49 -22.05 -35.39
CA ALA A 4 4.66 -21.72 -33.99
C ALA A 4 4.35 -20.23 -33.77
N ILE A 5 3.34 -19.95 -32.94
CA ILE A 5 3.22 -18.67 -32.23
C ILE A 5 3.12 -19.04 -30.77
N ALA A 6 4.26 -19.02 -30.09
CA ALA A 6 4.31 -19.00 -28.63
C ALA A 6 4.85 -17.61 -28.24
N ILE A 7 3.92 -16.67 -28.10
CA ILE A 7 4.12 -15.47 -27.28
C ILE A 7 3.97 -15.95 -25.84
N LEU A 8 5.00 -15.75 -25.00
CA LEU A 8 5.03 -15.81 -23.53
C LEU A 8 6.51 -15.92 -23.15
N ALA A 9 7.11 -15.11 -22.29
CA ALA A 9 6.63 -14.06 -21.43
C ALA A 9 7.82 -13.08 -21.29
N LEU A 10 7.53 -11.77 -21.27
CA LEU A 10 8.51 -10.81 -20.77
C LEU A 10 8.91 -11.29 -19.38
N SER A 11 10.21 -11.54 -19.22
CA SER A 11 10.88 -11.83 -17.97
C SER A 11 10.68 -10.66 -17.01
N ALA A 12 9.56 -10.68 -16.28
CA ALA A 12 9.50 -10.04 -14.98
C ALA A 12 10.34 -10.93 -14.06
N SER A 13 11.65 -10.70 -14.07
CA SER A 13 12.53 -11.25 -13.05
C SER A 13 11.93 -10.91 -11.70
N PRO A 14 11.72 -11.86 -10.78
CA PRO A 14 11.40 -11.48 -9.42
C PRO A 14 12.63 -10.74 -8.92
N ALA A 15 12.52 -9.42 -8.77
CA ALA A 15 13.43 -8.69 -7.92
C ALA A 15 13.46 -9.49 -6.61
N LEU A 16 14.64 -10.00 -6.23
CA LEU A 16 14.81 -10.72 -4.98
C LEU A 16 14.22 -9.81 -3.89
N ALA A 17 13.08 -10.20 -3.32
CA ALA A 17 12.38 -9.40 -2.34
C ALA A 17 13.34 -9.12 -1.19
N ASN A 18 13.84 -7.88 -1.12
CA ASN A 18 14.66 -7.45 -0.01
C ASN A 18 13.74 -7.49 1.23
N PRO A 19 14.03 -8.30 2.26
CA PRO A 19 13.13 -8.46 3.39
C PRO A 19 12.76 -7.14 4.07
N ALA A 20 13.67 -6.17 4.08
CA ALA A 20 13.42 -4.83 4.62
C ALA A 20 12.40 -4.05 3.76
N VAL A 21 12.43 -4.24 2.44
CA VAL A 21 11.46 -3.66 1.51
C VAL A 21 10.09 -4.28 1.70
N GLU A 22 10.03 -5.61 1.87
CA GLU A 22 8.78 -6.30 2.11
C GLU A 22 8.09 -5.83 3.41
N GLU A 23 8.87 -5.63 4.47
CA GLU A 23 8.38 -5.10 5.74
C GLU A 23 7.78 -3.70 5.56
N VAL A 24 8.49 -2.79 4.87
CA VAL A 24 7.98 -1.44 4.59
C VAL A 24 6.71 -1.49 3.74
N CYS A 25 6.69 -2.27 2.66
CA CYS A 25 5.50 -2.41 1.81
C CYS A 25 4.29 -2.96 2.59
N ARG A 26 4.52 -3.91 3.50
CA ARG A 26 3.49 -4.51 4.35
C ARG A 26 2.94 -3.50 5.36
N ASP A 27 3.81 -2.72 5.98
CA ASP A 27 3.44 -1.68 6.93
C ASP A 27 2.59 -0.58 6.29
N VAL A 28 3.02 -0.08 5.13
CA VAL A 28 2.25 0.95 4.41
C VAL A 28 0.91 0.37 3.91
N ALA A 29 0.89 -0.89 3.44
CA ALA A 29 -0.36 -1.56 3.06
C ALA A 29 -1.33 -1.71 4.25
N ALA A 30 -0.83 -1.97 5.45
CA ALA A 30 -1.66 -2.02 6.66
C ALA A 30 -2.27 -0.64 7.00
N VAL A 31 -1.52 0.44 6.76
CA VAL A 31 -2.03 1.81 6.91
C VAL A 31 -3.10 2.14 5.86
N VAL A 32 -2.93 1.70 4.61
CA VAL A 32 -3.98 1.81 3.56
C VAL A 32 -5.23 1.04 3.98
N TYR A 33 -5.08 -0.23 4.40
CA TYR A 33 -6.19 -1.07 4.86
C TYR A 33 -7.01 -0.35 5.94
N ARG A 34 -6.32 0.17 6.96
CA ARG A 34 -6.96 0.89 8.06
C ARG A 34 -7.67 2.14 7.57
N GLY A 35 -7.04 2.91 6.67
CA GLY A 35 -7.66 4.06 6.03
C GLY A 35 -8.99 3.70 5.37
N VAL A 36 -9.03 2.62 4.57
CA VAL A 36 -10.26 2.18 3.90
C VAL A 36 -11.37 1.84 4.90
N GLU A 37 -11.05 1.07 5.93
CA GLU A 37 -12.03 0.71 6.96
C GLU A 37 -12.57 1.94 7.70
N ASP A 38 -11.69 2.89 8.05
CA ASP A 38 -12.09 4.15 8.69
C ASP A 38 -12.94 5.02 7.75
N GLY A 39 -12.61 5.11 6.46
CA GLY A 39 -13.39 5.83 5.46
C GLY A 39 -14.78 5.23 5.24
N ARG A 40 -14.89 3.90 5.20
CA ARG A 40 -16.18 3.19 5.10
C ARG A 40 -17.06 3.40 6.32
N ALA A 41 -16.46 3.38 7.50
CA ALA A 41 -17.17 3.58 8.75
C ALA A 41 -17.48 5.06 9.06
N LEU A 42 -16.96 6.00 8.25
CA LEU A 42 -16.97 7.43 8.53
C LEU A 42 -16.37 7.74 9.91
N SER A 43 -15.32 7.01 10.28
CA SER A 43 -14.54 7.25 11.48
C SER A 43 -13.87 8.63 11.44
N SER A 44 -13.47 9.15 12.60
CA SER A 44 -12.72 10.41 12.68
C SER A 44 -11.44 10.35 11.85
N PHE A 45 -11.37 11.17 10.79
CA PHE A 45 -10.17 11.27 9.95
C PHE A 45 -8.95 11.69 10.77
N GLU A 46 -9.08 12.68 11.65
CA GLU A 46 -8.00 13.21 12.48
C GLU A 46 -7.40 12.13 13.38
N THR A 47 -8.25 11.33 14.03
CA THR A 47 -7.80 10.25 14.91
C THR A 47 -7.03 9.16 14.15
N GLY A 48 -7.48 8.77 12.96
CA GLY A 48 -6.76 7.79 12.15
C GLY A 48 -5.49 8.37 11.52
N ALA A 49 -5.48 9.66 11.17
CA ALA A 49 -4.28 10.36 10.68
C ALA A 49 -3.19 10.42 11.77
N ASP A 50 -3.55 10.74 13.01
CA ASP A 50 -2.62 10.72 14.15
C ASP A 50 -2.06 9.31 14.41
N TRP A 51 -2.91 8.28 14.30
CA TRP A 51 -2.48 6.88 14.38
C TRP A 51 -1.47 6.53 13.27
N ALA A 52 -1.77 6.89 12.02
CA ALA A 52 -0.90 6.59 10.88
C ALA A 52 0.47 7.26 11.01
N VAL A 53 0.50 8.53 11.45
CA VAL A 53 1.74 9.26 11.71
C VAL A 53 2.52 8.67 12.89
N GLY A 54 1.83 8.07 13.86
CA GLY A 54 2.44 7.35 14.99
C GLY A 54 2.87 5.92 14.69
N TYR A 55 2.50 5.36 13.53
CA TYR A 55 2.77 3.97 13.16
C TYR A 55 4.27 3.68 13.01
N ILE A 56 5.06 4.70 12.67
CA ILE A 56 6.53 4.60 12.59
C ILE A 56 7.25 5.44 13.65
N PRO A 57 8.29 4.91 14.30
CA PRO A 57 9.05 5.63 15.32
C PRO A 57 10.12 6.54 14.68
N THR A 58 9.71 7.60 13.99
CA THR A 58 10.61 8.59 13.36
C THR A 58 10.36 10.02 13.84
N ARG A 59 11.16 11.00 13.41
CA ARG A 59 10.98 12.43 13.75
C ARG A 59 9.67 12.97 13.15
N PRO A 60 8.98 13.95 13.80
CA PRO A 60 7.66 14.44 13.39
C PRO A 60 7.51 14.94 11.94
N GLN A 61 8.59 15.39 11.30
CA GLN A 61 8.57 15.96 9.94
C GLN A 61 9.29 15.07 8.90
N SER A 62 9.55 13.80 9.24
CA SER A 62 10.26 12.90 8.32
C SER A 62 9.39 12.55 7.10
N GLU A 63 10.03 12.29 5.96
CA GLU A 63 9.34 11.90 4.74
C GLU A 63 8.52 10.62 4.94
N GLU A 64 8.99 9.71 5.80
CA GLU A 64 8.28 8.48 6.14
C GLU A 64 6.95 8.76 6.84
N ARG A 65 6.85 9.78 7.72
CA ARG A 65 5.57 10.15 8.36
C ARG A 65 4.59 10.72 7.35
N LYS A 66 5.09 11.54 6.41
CA LYS A 66 4.27 12.07 5.31
C LYS A 66 3.77 10.94 4.41
N MET A 67 4.60 9.93 4.16
CA MET A 67 4.23 8.73 3.42
C MET A 67 3.12 7.96 4.14
N MET A 68 3.25 7.71 5.45
CA MET A 68 2.20 7.04 6.22
C MET A 68 0.89 7.83 6.24
N LEU A 69 0.95 9.14 6.43
CA LEU A 69 -0.25 9.99 6.34
C LEU A 69 -0.88 9.92 4.94
N SER A 70 -0.07 9.96 3.88
CA SER A 70 -0.55 9.88 2.50
C SER A 70 -1.20 8.53 2.20
N ALA A 71 -0.62 7.44 2.69
CA ALA A 71 -1.18 6.09 2.56
C ALA A 71 -2.53 5.97 3.27
N TYR A 72 -2.62 6.50 4.50
CA TYR A 72 -3.88 6.55 5.24
C TYR A 72 -4.94 7.38 4.49
N MET A 73 -4.57 8.55 3.99
CA MET A 73 -5.46 9.41 3.20
C MET A 73 -5.98 8.72 1.94
N ALA A 74 -5.12 8.02 1.21
CA ALA A 74 -5.49 7.27 0.02
C ALA A 74 -6.48 6.15 0.36
N GLY A 75 -6.22 5.40 1.42
CA GLY A 75 -7.15 4.38 1.92
C GLY A 75 -8.49 4.99 2.33
N TYR A 76 -8.48 6.05 3.14
CA TYR A 76 -9.69 6.73 3.60
C TYR A 76 -10.55 7.22 2.43
N ALA A 77 -9.94 7.84 1.42
CA ALA A 77 -10.64 8.27 0.21
C ALA A 77 -11.26 7.07 -0.55
N GLN A 78 -10.55 5.94 -0.65
CA GLN A 78 -11.12 4.73 -1.23
C GLN A 78 -12.30 4.18 -0.40
N GLY A 79 -12.22 4.23 0.93
CA GLY A 79 -13.32 3.83 1.80
C GLY A 79 -14.58 4.66 1.61
N LEU A 80 -14.43 5.98 1.42
CA LEU A 80 -15.55 6.89 1.14
C LEU A 80 -16.32 6.55 -0.15
N VAL A 81 -15.64 5.96 -1.14
CA VAL A 81 -16.26 5.54 -2.42
C VAL A 81 -16.62 4.06 -2.46
N GLY A 82 -16.56 3.36 -1.32
CA GLY A 82 -16.97 1.96 -1.20
C GLY A 82 -15.91 0.93 -1.62
N GLY A 83 -14.63 1.30 -1.60
CA GLY A 83 -13.52 0.38 -1.87
C GLY A 83 -13.42 -0.77 -0.87
N ASP A 84 -12.91 -1.92 -1.32
CA ASP A 84 -12.63 -3.07 -0.46
C ASP A 84 -11.23 -2.93 0.18
N ALA A 85 -11.17 -3.00 1.51
CA ALA A 85 -9.95 -2.73 2.27
C ALA A 85 -8.84 -3.74 1.96
N PHE A 86 -9.19 -5.02 1.79
CA PHE A 86 -8.21 -6.05 1.49
C PHE A 86 -7.67 -5.90 0.06
N ALA A 87 -8.54 -5.67 -0.91
CA ALA A 87 -8.15 -5.45 -2.30
C ALA A 87 -7.25 -4.21 -2.43
N ALA A 88 -7.60 -3.11 -1.77
CA ALA A 88 -6.81 -1.88 -1.74
C ALA A 88 -5.40 -2.09 -1.16
N ALA A 89 -5.32 -2.76 -0.01
CA ALA A 89 -4.05 -3.04 0.64
C ALA A 89 -3.19 -4.04 -0.16
N ALA A 90 -3.81 -5.06 -0.75
CA ALA A 90 -3.14 -6.02 -1.60
C ALA A 90 -2.59 -5.37 -2.88
N ASP A 91 -3.37 -4.49 -3.52
CA ASP A 91 -2.93 -3.74 -4.71
C ASP A 91 -1.74 -2.83 -4.38
N PHE A 92 -1.81 -2.12 -3.25
CA PHE A 92 -0.69 -1.31 -2.78
C PHE A 92 0.57 -2.17 -2.53
N PHE A 93 0.45 -3.26 -1.78
CA PHE A 93 1.56 -4.15 -1.48
C PHE A 93 2.20 -4.71 -2.76
N ASN A 94 1.39 -5.22 -3.68
CA ASN A 94 1.87 -5.79 -4.93
C ASN A 94 2.57 -4.75 -5.80
N THR A 95 2.00 -3.54 -5.90
CA THR A 95 2.62 -2.42 -6.62
C THR A 95 3.97 -2.06 -5.99
N CYS A 96 4.02 -1.87 -4.67
CA CYS A 96 5.24 -1.55 -3.92
C CYS A 96 6.37 -2.57 -4.13
N ILE A 97 6.05 -3.86 -4.07
CA ILE A 97 7.03 -4.93 -4.33
C ILE A 97 7.46 -4.97 -5.80
N SER A 98 6.52 -4.72 -6.74
CA SER A 98 6.80 -4.80 -8.18
C SER A 98 7.64 -3.64 -8.71
N GLU A 99 7.49 -2.45 -8.12
CA GLU A 99 8.32 -1.28 -8.44
C GLU A 99 9.71 -1.36 -7.80
N GLY A 100 9.93 -2.37 -6.93
CA GLY A 100 11.22 -2.77 -6.42
C GLY A 100 11.84 -1.72 -5.51
N ALA A 101 11.31 -1.58 -4.30
CA ALA A 101 11.85 -0.60 -3.36
C ALA A 101 13.37 -0.73 -3.13
#